data_AF-A0A9Q0AP60-F1
#
_entry.id   AF-A0A9Q0AP60-F1
#
_cell.length_a   1.000
_cell.length_b   1.000
_cell.length_c   1.000
_cell.angle_alpha   90.00
_cell.angle_beta   90.00
_cell.angle_gamma   90.00
#
_symmetry.space_group_name_H-M   'P 1'
#
loop_
_entity.id
_entity.type
_entity.pdbx_description
1 polymer ?
#
loop_
_entity_poly.entity_id
_entity_poly.type
_entity_poly.pdbx_seq_one_letter_code
_entity_poly.pdbx_strand_id
1 'polypeptide(L)'
;MPAFGDPSAFPTFYTLPVTTDFVEETKSWYILAQIKNNMTITKPTLIVTDQSGMDFAVTFENTGFDLKARGLKKGNTVVIPQARRTDKGEGRKDVLVVESEDCESVKAIPGKLDWIMELGSMMDDETHDKKCGACGKTEGELMRCTGCGEVVYCGKVSIKSTPFGPWTYA
;
A
#
# COMPACT_ATOMS: atom_id res chain seq x y z
N MET A 1 5.94 -7.34 12.19
CA MET A 1 5.77 -6.39 11.07
C MET A 1 4.91 -5.24 11.60
N PRO A 2 5.14 -3.95 11.27
CA PRO A 2 4.27 -2.89 11.78
C PRO A 2 2.85 -3.06 11.24
N ALA A 3 1.85 -2.91 12.11
CA ALA A 3 0.44 -3.01 11.74
C ALA A 3 0.10 -1.90 10.74
N PHE A 4 -0.44 -2.25 9.58
CA PHE A 4 -0.80 -1.26 8.54
C PHE A 4 -1.91 -0.29 8.98
N GLY A 5 -2.63 -0.62 10.05
CA GLY A 5 -3.61 0.26 10.69
C GLY A 5 -3.02 1.24 11.72
N ASP A 6 -1.72 1.19 12.02
CA ASP A 6 -1.09 2.15 12.93
C ASP A 6 -0.99 3.53 12.25
N PRO A 7 -1.75 4.55 12.68
CA PRO A 7 -1.76 5.86 12.02
C PRO A 7 -0.43 6.62 12.21
N SER A 8 0.43 6.19 13.14
CA SER A 8 1.74 6.80 13.37
C SER A 8 2.78 6.36 12.33
N ALA A 9 2.67 5.13 11.83
CA ALA A 9 3.49 4.57 10.76
C ALA A 9 2.83 4.70 9.38
N PHE A 10 1.50 4.63 9.31
CA PHE A 10 0.68 4.69 8.10
C PHE A 10 -0.40 5.77 8.18
N PRO A 11 0.00 7.05 8.14
CA PRO A 11 -0.94 8.17 8.20
C PRO A 11 -1.85 8.25 6.98
N THR A 12 -3.03 8.84 7.18
CA THR A 12 -3.88 9.36 6.09
C THR A 12 -3.27 10.62 5.49
N PHE A 13 -3.72 11.03 4.31
CA PHE A 13 -3.26 12.27 3.70
C PHE A 13 -3.51 13.47 4.60
N TYR A 14 -4.68 13.61 5.25
CA TYR A 14 -4.92 14.76 6.14
C TYR A 14 -4.03 14.81 7.38
N THR A 15 -3.50 13.67 7.81
CA THR A 15 -2.61 13.55 8.97
C THR A 15 -1.12 13.55 8.58
N LEU A 16 -0.79 13.64 7.29
CA LEU A 16 0.60 13.78 6.87
C LEU A 16 1.17 15.12 7.35
N PRO A 17 2.45 15.14 7.73
CA PRO A 17 3.15 16.40 7.98
C PRO A 17 3.19 17.23 6.70
N VAL A 18 3.10 18.54 6.88
CA VAL A 18 3.29 19.53 5.83
C VAL A 18 4.78 19.73 5.57
N THR A 19 5.17 20.17 4.39
CA THR A 19 6.57 20.45 4.04
C THR A 19 7.26 21.42 5.02
N THR A 20 6.51 22.32 5.64
CA THR A 20 7.02 23.30 6.63
C THR A 20 7.17 22.73 8.04
N ASP A 21 6.66 21.52 8.30
CA ASP A 21 6.67 20.94 9.64
C ASP A 21 8.05 20.37 9.98
N PHE A 22 8.55 20.73 11.16
CA PHE A 22 9.69 20.04 11.77
C PHE A 22 9.24 18.64 12.20
N VAL A 23 9.91 17.61 11.67
CA VAL A 23 9.66 16.22 12.05
C VAL A 23 10.95 15.62 12.54
N GLU A 24 10.89 14.90 13.66
CA GLU A 24 12.03 14.18 14.22
C GLU A 24 12.58 13.16 13.21
N GLU A 25 13.88 13.21 12.95
CA GLU A 25 14.57 12.39 11.94
C GLU A 25 14.47 10.88 12.22
N THR A 26 14.20 10.49 13.46
CA THR A 26 14.11 9.09 13.88
C THR A 26 12.78 8.43 13.52
N LYS A 27 11.75 9.21 13.18
CA LYS A 27 10.42 8.68 12.87
C LYS A 27 10.29 8.37 11.37
N SER A 28 9.97 7.13 11.05
CA SER A 28 9.65 6.71 9.68
C SER A 28 8.15 6.50 9.53
N TRP A 29 7.55 7.09 8.51
CA TRP A 29 6.15 6.86 8.13
C TRP A 29 6.03 6.63 6.62
N TYR A 30 4.93 6.01 6.22
CA TYR A 30 4.65 5.65 4.84
C TYR A 30 3.17 5.91 4.55
N ILE A 31 2.86 6.65 3.49
CA ILE A 31 1.48 6.69 3.03
C ILE A 31 1.20 5.50 2.11
N LEU A 32 0.07 4.84 2.37
CA LEU A 32 -0.51 3.81 1.51
C LEU A 32 -1.71 4.41 0.78
N ALA A 33 -1.70 4.35 -0.55
CA ALA A 33 -2.82 4.84 -1.34
C ALA A 33 -3.04 3.99 -2.60
N GLN A 34 -4.30 3.69 -2.92
CA GLN A 34 -4.64 2.96 -4.14
C GLN A 34 -4.61 3.88 -5.35
N ILE A 35 -3.90 3.49 -6.40
CA ILE A 35 -3.83 4.23 -7.67
C ILE A 35 -5.17 4.11 -8.39
N LYS A 36 -5.88 5.24 -8.53
CA LYS A 36 -7.10 5.35 -9.33
C LYS A 36 -6.76 5.55 -10.80
N ASN A 37 -5.99 6.59 -11.12
CA ASN A 37 -5.68 6.98 -12.50
C ASN A 37 -4.23 7.49 -12.62
N ASN A 38 -3.66 7.36 -13.81
CA ASN A 38 -2.45 8.07 -14.22
C ASN A 38 -2.88 9.32 -15.00
N MET A 39 -2.52 10.50 -14.50
CA MET A 39 -2.86 11.82 -15.03
C MET A 39 -1.61 12.57 -15.52
N THR A 40 -0.58 11.84 -15.96
CA THR A 40 0.67 12.42 -16.47
C THR A 40 0.40 13.25 -17.73
N ILE A 41 0.82 14.52 -17.70
CA ILE A 41 0.85 15.41 -18.88
C ILE A 41 2.30 15.84 -19.13
N THR A 42 2.89 16.55 -18.17
CA THR A 42 4.28 17.05 -18.24
C THR A 42 5.17 16.43 -17.16
N LYS A 43 4.64 16.34 -15.94
CA LYS A 43 5.26 15.60 -14.83
C LYS A 43 4.48 14.31 -14.58
N PRO A 44 5.14 13.21 -14.19
CA PRO A 44 4.45 12.00 -13.79
C PRO A 44 3.52 12.29 -12.62
N THR A 45 2.23 12.01 -12.81
CA THR A 45 1.19 12.34 -11.81
C THR A 45 0.19 11.20 -11.69
N LEU A 46 -0.07 10.78 -10.46
CA LEU A 46 -1.09 9.78 -10.11
C LEU A 46 -2.23 10.45 -9.34
N ILE A 47 -3.46 10.00 -9.59
CA ILE A 47 -4.57 10.21 -8.67
C ILE A 47 -4.71 8.94 -7.84
N VAL A 48 -4.66 9.09 -6.53
CA VAL A 48 -4.66 7.98 -5.58
C VAL A 48 -5.72 8.20 -4.49
N THR A 49 -6.10 7.13 -3.80
CA THR A 49 -7.06 7.14 -2.69
C THR A 49 -6.43 6.50 -1.47
N ASP A 50 -6.38 7.20 -0.33
CA ASP A 50 -5.89 6.61 0.92
C ASP A 50 -6.94 5.75 1.65
N GLN A 51 -6.59 5.25 2.83
CA GLN A 51 -7.46 4.44 3.69
C GLN A 51 -8.70 5.19 4.21
N SER A 52 -8.70 6.53 4.19
CA SER A 52 -9.86 7.34 4.56
C SER A 52 -10.87 7.50 3.42
N GLY A 53 -10.53 6.98 2.23
CA GLY A 53 -11.32 7.15 1.01
C GLY A 53 -11.08 8.49 0.31
N MET A 54 -10.08 9.25 0.73
CA MET A 54 -9.79 10.58 0.17
C MET A 54 -8.94 10.48 -1.09
N ASP A 55 -9.37 11.18 -2.13
CA ASP A 55 -8.64 11.31 -3.39
C ASP A 55 -7.69 12.51 -3.38
N PHE A 56 -6.44 12.28 -3.74
CA PHE A 56 -5.43 13.32 -3.89
C PHE A 56 -4.46 13.00 -5.03
N ALA A 57 -3.71 14.01 -5.48
CA ALA A 57 -2.71 13.84 -6.51
C ALA A 57 -1.31 13.66 -5.91
N VAL A 58 -0.56 12.72 -6.47
CA VAL A 58 0.86 12.51 -6.22
C VAL A 58 1.61 12.92 -7.49
N THR A 59 2.50 13.90 -7.38
CA THR A 59 3.32 14.38 -8.50
C THR A 59 4.79 14.05 -8.23
N PHE A 60 5.48 13.52 -9.23
CA PHE A 60 6.90 13.21 -9.15
C PHE A 60 7.70 14.28 -9.89
N GLU A 61 8.74 14.82 -9.25
CA GLU A 61 9.58 15.86 -9.85
C GLU A 61 10.50 15.31 -10.95
N ASN A 62 10.85 14.03 -10.90
CA ASN A 62 11.63 13.38 -11.94
C ASN A 62 10.76 13.10 -13.19
N THR A 63 10.93 13.92 -14.22
CA THR A 63 10.18 13.80 -15.50
C THR A 63 10.46 12.50 -16.27
N GLY A 64 11.61 11.86 -16.06
CA GLY A 64 11.98 10.58 -16.66
C GLY A 64 11.47 9.36 -15.88
N PHE A 65 10.70 9.55 -14.82
CA PHE A 65 10.26 8.48 -13.94
C PHE A 65 9.15 7.62 -14.58
N ASP A 66 9.51 6.41 -15.02
CA ASP A 66 8.56 5.46 -15.61
C ASP A 66 7.71 4.78 -14.53
N LEU A 67 6.53 5.36 -14.30
CA LEU A 67 5.52 4.84 -13.37
C LEU A 67 5.14 3.38 -13.68
N LYS A 68 4.98 3.02 -14.96
CA LYS A 68 4.48 1.70 -15.35
C LYS A 68 5.54 0.62 -15.13
N ALA A 69 6.79 0.89 -15.48
CA ALA A 69 7.92 -0.02 -15.23
C ALA A 69 8.12 -0.28 -13.72
N ARG A 70 7.80 0.71 -12.87
CA ARG A 70 7.83 0.59 -11.40
C ARG A 70 6.56 -0.07 -10.82
N GLY A 71 5.61 -0.50 -11.66
CA GLY A 71 4.37 -1.12 -11.23
C GLY A 71 3.32 -0.15 -10.67
N LEU A 72 3.53 1.16 -10.78
CA LEU A 72 2.61 2.22 -10.36
C LEU A 72 1.49 2.38 -11.40
N LYS A 73 0.57 1.43 -11.42
CA LYS A 73 -0.56 1.36 -12.35
C LYS A 73 -1.89 1.31 -11.60
N LYS A 74 -2.97 1.68 -12.31
CA LYS A 74 -4.34 1.63 -11.79
C LYS A 74 -4.65 0.29 -11.09
N GLY A 75 -5.25 0.39 -9.91
CA GLY A 75 -5.65 -0.75 -9.08
C GLY A 75 -4.56 -1.29 -8.16
N ASN A 76 -3.30 -0.90 -8.34
CA ASN A 76 -2.24 -1.19 -7.37
C ASN A 76 -2.22 -0.13 -6.27
N THR A 77 -1.55 -0.44 -5.16
CA THR A 77 -1.30 0.49 -4.06
C THR A 77 0.11 1.03 -4.13
N VAL A 78 0.25 2.36 -4.06
CA VAL A 78 1.54 3.03 -3.94
C VAL A 78 1.92 3.15 -2.47
N VAL A 79 3.22 2.98 -2.19
CA VAL A 79 3.84 3.21 -0.89
C VAL A 79 4.86 4.34 -1.06
N ILE A 80 4.66 5.44 -0.34
CA ILE A 80 5.56 6.60 -0.41
C ILE A 80 6.16 6.81 1.00
N PRO A 81 7.46 6.53 1.18
CA PRO A 81 8.17 6.82 2.43
C PRO A 81 8.22 8.31 2.70
N GLN A 82 8.13 8.69 3.97
CA GLN A 82 8.31 10.05 4.48
C GLN A 82 7.52 11.11 3.69
N ALA A 83 6.35 10.72 3.19
CA ALA A 83 5.49 11.59 2.41
C ALA A 83 5.17 12.87 3.18
N ARG A 84 5.18 14.00 2.46
CA ARG A 84 4.80 15.31 2.98
C ARG A 84 3.77 15.95 2.08
N ARG A 85 2.84 16.65 2.71
CA ARG A 85 1.87 17.48 1.99
C ARG A 85 2.47 18.82 1.67
N THR A 86 2.23 19.30 0.45
CA THR A 86 2.47 20.70 0.14
C THR A 86 1.39 21.55 0.77
N ASP A 87 1.75 22.64 1.43
CA ASP A 87 0.83 23.73 1.75
C ASP A 87 0.89 24.75 0.60
N LYS A 88 -0.17 24.81 -0.20
CA LYS A 88 -0.28 25.75 -1.33
C LYS A 88 -1.15 26.97 -1.01
N GLY A 89 -1.51 27.17 0.26
CA GLY A 89 -2.39 28.26 0.72
C GLY A 89 -3.86 28.07 0.33
N GLU A 90 -4.71 28.99 0.80
CA GLU A 90 -6.17 28.92 0.60
C GLU A 90 -6.57 28.82 -0.88
N GLY A 91 -7.43 27.83 -1.18
CA GLY A 91 -8.08 27.66 -2.48
C GLY A 91 -7.35 26.76 -3.48
N ARG A 92 -6.13 26.28 -3.17
CA ARG A 92 -5.43 25.26 -3.97
C ARG A 92 -5.57 23.89 -3.31
N LYS A 93 -5.77 22.85 -4.12
CA LYS A 93 -5.78 21.48 -3.59
C LYS A 93 -4.36 21.11 -3.17
N ASP A 94 -4.22 20.69 -1.91
CA ASP A 94 -3.00 20.09 -1.42
C ASP A 94 -2.68 18.86 -2.28
N VAL A 95 -1.39 18.71 -2.57
CA VAL A 95 -0.86 17.58 -3.32
C VAL A 95 0.34 17.03 -2.58
N LEU A 96 0.66 15.77 -2.89
CA LEU A 96 1.90 15.14 -2.43
C LEU A 96 2.91 15.30 -3.56
N VAL A 97 4.06 15.90 -3.27
CA VAL A 97 5.18 16.01 -4.20
C VAL A 97 6.26 15.05 -3.75
N VAL A 98 6.71 14.19 -4.67
CA VAL A 98 7.85 13.29 -4.47
C VAL A 98 9.03 13.90 -5.20
N GLU A 99 10.04 14.30 -4.42
CA GLU A 99 11.25 14.88 -4.97
C GLU A 99 12.02 13.88 -5.83
N SER A 100 12.87 14.39 -6.71
CA SER A 100 13.58 13.54 -7.69
C SER A 100 14.46 12.48 -7.03
N GLU A 101 15.04 12.80 -5.88
CA GLU A 101 15.87 11.90 -5.07
C GLU A 101 15.07 10.78 -4.38
N ASP A 102 13.80 11.04 -4.05
CA ASP A 102 12.93 10.10 -3.32
C ASP A 102 12.15 9.16 -4.25
N CYS A 103 12.14 9.43 -5.55
CA CYS A 103 11.39 8.65 -6.53
C CYS A 103 11.74 7.14 -6.49
N GLU A 104 13.00 6.79 -6.20
CA GLU A 104 13.43 5.38 -6.15
C GLU A 104 12.91 4.62 -4.93
N SER A 105 12.63 5.36 -3.86
CA SER A 105 12.11 4.86 -2.58
C SER A 105 10.63 4.52 -2.67
N VAL A 106 9.90 5.08 -3.63
CA VAL A 106 8.50 4.77 -3.89
C VAL A 106 8.33 3.35 -4.44
N LYS A 107 7.42 2.58 -3.83
CA LYS A 107 7.14 1.19 -4.21
C LYS A 107 5.67 1.00 -4.62
N ALA A 108 5.43 -0.03 -5.40
CA ALA A 108 4.08 -0.48 -5.75
C ALA A 108 3.83 -1.86 -5.14
N ILE A 109 2.71 -1.98 -4.42
CA ILE A 109 2.17 -3.27 -3.98
C ILE A 109 1.05 -3.66 -4.96
N PRO A 110 1.15 -4.81 -5.63
CA PRO A 110 0.07 -5.31 -6.47
C PRO A 110 -1.20 -5.57 -5.65
N GLY A 111 -2.33 -5.01 -6.09
CA GLY A 111 -3.63 -5.21 -5.44
C GLY A 111 -4.22 -3.95 -4.82
N LYS A 112 -5.50 -4.05 -4.44
CA LYS A 112 -6.29 -2.96 -3.86
C LYS A 112 -5.83 -2.64 -2.44
N LEU A 113 -6.04 -1.40 -2.00
CA LEU A 113 -5.64 -0.96 -0.66
C LEU A 113 -6.39 -1.74 0.43
N ASP A 114 -7.70 -1.92 0.31
CA ASP A 114 -8.51 -2.64 1.30
C ASP A 114 -7.97 -4.06 1.55
N TRP A 115 -7.58 -4.75 0.48
CA TRP A 115 -6.98 -6.08 0.57
C TRP A 115 -5.63 -6.07 1.27
N ILE A 116 -4.80 -5.06 1.03
CA ILE A 116 -3.50 -4.91 1.70
C ILE A 116 -3.69 -4.62 3.19
N MET A 117 -4.67 -3.79 3.55
CA MET A 117 -5.00 -3.50 4.95
C MET A 117 -5.51 -4.75 5.67
N GLU A 118 -6.36 -5.53 5.01
CA GLU A 118 -6.83 -6.82 5.52
C GLU A 118 -5.67 -7.80 5.75
N LEU A 119 -4.77 -7.94 4.77
CA LEU A 119 -3.57 -8.75 4.90
C LEU A 119 -2.66 -8.28 6.04
N GLY A 120 -2.47 -6.96 6.20
CA GLY A 120 -1.70 -6.39 7.30
C GLY A 120 -2.29 -6.77 8.66
N SER A 121 -3.62 -6.74 8.77
CA SER A 121 -4.33 -7.12 9.99
C SER A 121 -4.22 -8.61 10.28
N MET A 122 -4.26 -9.46 9.24
CA MET A 122 -4.05 -10.90 9.39
C MET A 122 -2.64 -11.26 9.85
N MET A 123 -1.63 -10.47 9.49
CA MET A 123 -0.24 -10.71 9.90
C MET A 123 0.07 -10.22 11.32
N ASP A 124 -0.74 -9.30 11.85
CA ASP A 124 -0.63 -8.83 13.23
C ASP A 124 -1.29 -9.80 14.23
N ASP A 125 -2.14 -10.70 13.75
CA ASP A 125 -2.75 -11.76 14.55
C ASP A 125 -1.67 -12.77 15.02
N GLU A 126 -1.43 -12.87 16.32
CA GLU A 126 -0.45 -13.78 16.94
C GLU A 126 -0.69 -15.28 16.65
N THR A 127 -1.81 -15.62 16.02
CA THR A 127 -2.16 -16.98 15.60
C THR A 127 -1.96 -17.22 14.10
N HIS A 128 -1.55 -16.21 13.32
CA HIS A 128 -1.39 -16.33 11.85
C HIS A 128 -0.38 -17.39 11.44
N ASP A 129 0.62 -17.67 12.29
CA ASP A 129 1.64 -18.68 12.08
C ASP A 129 1.21 -20.09 12.50
N LYS A 130 0.06 -20.21 13.17
CA LYS A 130 -0.50 -21.45 13.73
C LYS A 130 -1.77 -21.93 13.02
N LYS A 131 -2.23 -21.22 12.00
CA LYS A 131 -3.43 -21.58 11.23
C LYS A 131 -3.21 -21.45 9.74
N CYS A 132 -3.92 -22.27 8.96
CA CYS A 132 -3.95 -22.13 7.51
C CYS A 132 -4.55 -20.78 7.11
N GLY A 133 -3.79 -19.95 6.39
CA GLY A 133 -4.23 -18.63 5.91
C GLY A 133 -5.40 -18.67 4.91
N ALA A 134 -5.74 -19.85 4.37
CA ALA A 134 -6.86 -20.03 3.44
C ALA A 134 -8.14 -20.56 4.11
N CYS A 135 -8.04 -21.50 5.06
CA CYS A 135 -9.21 -22.18 5.64
C CYS A 135 -9.29 -22.12 7.17
N GLY A 136 -8.34 -21.46 7.83
CA GLY A 136 -8.33 -21.24 9.29
C GLY A 136 -8.03 -22.48 10.14
N LYS A 137 -7.80 -23.65 9.53
CA LYS A 137 -7.47 -24.88 10.28
C LYS A 137 -6.14 -24.75 11.02
N THR A 138 -6.16 -25.13 12.29
CA THR A 138 -4.99 -25.20 13.18
C THR A 138 -4.47 -26.63 13.36
N GLU A 139 -5.22 -27.63 12.88
CA GLU A 139 -4.92 -29.04 13.03
C GLU A 139 -4.25 -29.61 11.76
N GLY A 140 -3.31 -30.53 11.97
CA GLY A 140 -2.56 -31.21 10.90
C GLY A 140 -1.16 -30.63 10.65
N GLU A 141 -0.43 -31.24 9.72
CA GLU A 141 0.91 -30.76 9.32
C GLU A 141 0.76 -29.50 8.45
N LEU A 142 1.03 -28.34 9.06
CA LEU A 142 1.03 -27.05 8.39
C LEU A 142 2.37 -26.81 7.68
N MET A 143 2.30 -26.40 6.42
CA MET A 143 3.45 -26.00 5.62
C MET A 143 3.54 -24.48 5.50
N ARG A 144 4.76 -23.97 5.29
CA ARG A 144 5.01 -22.56 5.01
C ARG A 144 5.32 -22.33 3.55
N CYS A 145 4.91 -21.18 3.03
CA CYS A 145 5.30 -20.74 1.70
C CYS A 145 6.82 -20.59 1.63
N THR A 146 7.46 -21.38 0.78
CA THR A 146 8.93 -21.32 0.58
C THR A 146 9.39 -20.03 -0.09
N GLY A 147 8.47 -19.31 -0.74
CA GLY A 147 8.77 -18.03 -1.40
C GLY A 147 8.77 -16.83 -0.44
N CYS A 148 7.74 -16.70 0.41
CA CYS A 148 7.61 -15.54 1.31
C CYS A 148 7.86 -15.85 2.78
N GLY A 149 7.95 -17.12 3.20
CA GLY A 149 8.16 -17.53 4.59
C GLY A 149 6.95 -17.40 5.52
N GLU A 150 6.02 -16.49 5.19
CA GLU A 150 5.05 -15.96 6.14
C GLU A 150 3.65 -16.59 6.05
N VAL A 151 3.27 -17.09 4.88
CA VAL A 151 1.96 -17.71 4.70
C VAL A 151 2.02 -19.19 5.09
N VAL A 152 1.12 -19.59 5.99
CA VAL A 152 0.94 -20.96 6.47
C VAL A 152 -0.27 -21.64 5.80
N TYR A 153 -0.16 -22.91 5.43
CA TYR A 153 -1.24 -23.65 4.75
C TYR A 153 -1.20 -25.16 5.03
N CYS A 154 -2.38 -25.81 5.04
CA CYS A 154 -2.53 -27.23 5.38
C CYS A 154 -2.39 -28.23 4.20
N GLY A 155 -1.83 -27.83 3.05
CA GLY A 155 -1.67 -28.71 1.88
C GLY A 155 -0.93 -28.06 0.70
N LYS A 156 -0.40 -28.83 -0.25
CA LYS A 156 0.53 -28.35 -1.32
C LYS A 156 -0.04 -27.30 -2.29
N VAL A 157 -1.33 -27.00 -2.20
CA VAL A 157 -2.01 -26.08 -3.13
C VAL A 157 -2.53 -24.90 -2.33
N SER A 158 -1.84 -23.76 -2.43
CA SER A 158 -2.39 -22.47 -2.05
C SER A 158 -3.58 -22.18 -2.96
N ILE A 159 -4.79 -22.52 -2.52
CA ILE A 159 -6.01 -22.16 -3.24
C ILE A 159 -6.14 -20.64 -3.08
N LYS A 160 -6.06 -19.90 -4.19
CA LYS A 160 -6.45 -18.49 -4.20
C LYS A 160 -7.91 -18.44 -3.76
N SER A 161 -8.18 -17.93 -2.56
CA SER A 161 -9.55 -17.58 -2.17
C SER A 161 -10.00 -16.45 -3.08
N THR A 162 -10.69 -16.78 -4.17
CA THR A 162 -11.47 -15.79 -4.91
C THR A 162 -12.58 -15.30 -3.98
N PRO A 163 -12.82 -13.99 -3.83
CA PRO A 163 -13.91 -13.49 -2.98
C PRO A 163 -15.32 -13.78 -3.52
N PHE A 164 -15.43 -14.55 -4.60
CA PHE A 164 -16.69 -14.87 -5.27
C PHE A 164 -16.75 -16.35 -5.57
N GLY A 165 -17.65 -17.04 -4.86
CA GLY A 165 -18.44 -18.23 -5.21
C GLY A 165 -17.82 -19.41 -5.97
N PRO A 166 -18.35 -20.63 -5.79
CA PRO A 166 -17.90 -21.79 -6.56
C PRO A 166 -18.35 -21.63 -8.01
N TRP A 167 -17.38 -21.60 -8.94
CA TRP A 167 -17.66 -21.79 -10.36
C TRP A 167 -17.93 -23.28 -10.59
N THR A 168 -19.21 -23.64 -10.71
CA THR A 168 -19.59 -24.93 -11.28
C THR A 168 -19.29 -24.89 -12.77
N TYR A 169 -18.37 -25.73 -13.23
CA TYR A 169 -18.27 -26.08 -14.65
C TYR A 169 -19.50 -26.91 -15.01
N ALA A 170 -20.31 -26.39 -15.92
CA ALA A 170 -21.23 -27.14 -16.77
C ALA A 170 -21.13 -26.55 -18.18
#